data_AF-A0A0D2ZZ37-F1
#
_entry.id   AF-A0A0D2ZZ37-F1
#
_cell.length_a   1.000
_cell.length_b   1.000
_cell.length_c   1.000
_cell.angle_alpha   90.00
_cell.angle_beta   90.00
_cell.angle_gamma   90.00
#
_symmetry.space_group_name_H-M   'P 1'
#
loop_
_entity.id
_entity.type
_entity.pdbx_description
1 polymer ?
#
loop_
_entity_poly.entity_id
_entity_poly.type
_entity_poly.pdbx_seq_one_letter_code
_entity_poly.pdbx_strand_id
1 'polypeptide(L)'
;MDNASGKFFPISPMPNTLAIILGDMASIWSNGRLCNVKHRVQCNEATERFSIASFLLGPTTDMEPPSEFVDAEHPRLYKPISHEGIRNIRTIKKLVDGEALKLIIYE
;
A
#
# COMPACT_ATOMS: atom_id res chain seq x y z
N MET A 1 -6.42 -7.26 -5.25
CA MET A 1 -6.64 -7.54 -6.69
C MET A 1 -5.43 -8.35 -7.15
N ASP A 2 -5.63 -9.39 -7.96
CA ASP A 2 -4.48 -10.01 -8.62
C ASP A 2 -3.94 -9.04 -9.69
N ASN A 3 -2.64 -8.75 -9.64
CA ASN A 3 -2.02 -7.77 -10.53
C ASN A 3 -1.87 -8.30 -11.96
N ALA A 4 -1.74 -9.62 -12.15
CA ALA A 4 -1.59 -10.22 -13.47
C ALA A 4 -2.93 -10.25 -14.22
N SER A 5 -4.01 -10.69 -13.57
CA SER A 5 -5.31 -10.86 -14.20
C SER A 5 -6.26 -9.67 -14.00
N GLY A 6 -5.91 -8.70 -13.14
CA GLY A 6 -6.80 -7.60 -12.74
C GLY A 6 -8.04 -8.05 -11.96
N LYS A 7 -8.10 -9.30 -11.52
CA LYS A 7 -9.30 -9.87 -10.90
C LYS A 7 -9.39 -9.51 -9.42
N PHE A 8 -10.59 -9.18 -8.98
CA PHE A 8 -10.91 -9.00 -7.56
C PHE A 8 -11.41 -10.32 -6.97
N PHE A 9 -10.94 -10.63 -5.77
CA PHE A 9 -11.39 -11.78 -5.00
C PHE A 9 -12.16 -11.27 -3.77
N PRO A 10 -13.35 -11.83 -3.51
CA PRO A 10 -14.12 -11.44 -2.34
C PRO A 10 -13.43 -11.92 -1.06
N ILE A 11 -13.45 -11.08 -0.03
CA ILE A 11 -13.03 -11.46 1.32
C ILE A 11 -14.29 -11.55 2.17
N SER A 12 -14.60 -12.77 2.62
CA SER A 12 -15.74 -13.04 3.49
C SER A 12 -15.45 -12.52 4.90
N PRO A 13 -16.35 -11.71 5.51
CA PRO A 13 -16.18 -11.30 6.90
C PRO A 13 -16.13 -12.52 7.83
N MET A 14 -15.13 -12.58 8.70
CA MET A 14 -15.02 -13.60 9.74
C MET A 14 -15.18 -12.93 11.11
N PRO A 15 -16.15 -13.34 11.94
CA PRO A 15 -16.34 -12.79 13.28
C PRO A 15 -15.07 -12.87 14.13
N ASN A 16 -14.83 -11.83 14.95
CA ASN A 16 -13.68 -11.73 15.86
C ASN A 16 -12.30 -11.78 15.18
N THR A 17 -12.22 -11.37 13.91
CA THR A 17 -10.95 -11.26 13.17
C THR A 17 -10.74 -9.86 12.62
N LEU A 18 -9.50 -9.55 12.27
CA LEU A 18 -9.13 -8.32 11.58
C LEU A 18 -8.58 -8.66 10.19
N ALA A 19 -9.06 -7.95 9.18
CA ALA A 19 -8.42 -7.94 7.88
C ALA A 19 -7.25 -6.96 7.89
N ILE A 20 -6.04 -7.44 7.56
CA ILE A 20 -4.84 -6.61 7.47
C ILE A 20 -4.57 -6.27 6.02
N ILE A 21 -4.43 -4.98 5.72
CA ILE A 21 -4.15 -4.46 4.38
C ILE A 21 -2.83 -3.69 4.44
N LEU A 22 -1.91 -4.07 3.57
CA LEU A 22 -0.62 -3.40 3.43
C LEU A 22 -0.73 -2.32 2.35
N GLY A 23 -0.35 -1.09 2.69
CA GLY A 23 -0.37 0.07 1.80
C GLY A 23 1.01 0.44 1.25
N ASP A 24 1.05 1.55 0.50
CA ASP A 24 2.28 2.04 -0.16
C ASP A 24 3.48 2.15 0.78
N MET A 25 3.29 2.65 2.01
CA MET A 25 4.38 2.77 2.99
C MET A 25 4.98 1.42 3.38
N ALA A 26 4.18 0.35 3.41
CA ALA A 26 4.68 -1.00 3.69
C ALA A 26 5.53 -1.52 2.52
N SER A 27 5.13 -1.24 1.28
CA SER A 27 5.94 -1.56 0.10
C SER A 27 7.26 -0.78 0.08
N ILE A 28 7.22 0.53 0.37
CA ILE A 28 8.43 1.36 0.45
C ILE A 28 9.37 0.83 1.54
N TRP A 29 8.86 0.64 2.75
CA TRP A 29 9.67 0.17 3.88
C TRP A 29 10.30 -1.20 3.60
N SER A 30 9.57 -2.13 2.99
CA SER A 30 10.05 -3.49 2.73
C SER A 30 10.89 -3.64 1.47
N ASN A 31 11.32 -2.54 0.84
CA ASN A 31 12.00 -2.54 -0.46
C ASN A 31 11.24 -3.30 -1.55
N GLY A 32 9.90 -3.27 -1.52
CA GLY A 32 9.02 -3.92 -2.50
C GLY A 32 8.66 -5.37 -2.18
N ARG A 33 9.15 -5.94 -1.07
CA ARG A 33 8.84 -7.32 -0.66
C ARG A 33 7.39 -7.50 -0.22
N LEU A 34 6.78 -6.45 0.33
CA LEU A 34 5.37 -6.44 0.70
C LEU A 34 4.53 -5.77 -0.39
N CYS A 35 3.49 -6.47 -0.83
CA CYS A 35 2.57 -5.97 -1.86
C CYS A 35 1.63 -4.89 -1.28
N ASN A 36 1.54 -3.75 -1.95
CA ASN A 36 0.51 -2.74 -1.70
C ASN A 36 -0.81 -3.18 -2.34
N VAL A 37 -1.78 -3.57 -1.51
CA VAL A 37 -2.98 -4.26 -2.00
C VAL A 37 -4.02 -3.29 -2.53
N LYS A 38 -4.36 -3.41 -3.82
CA LYS A 38 -5.58 -2.79 -4.36
C LYS A 38 -6.82 -3.52 -3.85
N HIS A 39 -7.71 -2.78 -3.18
CA HIS A 39 -8.94 -3.27 -2.58
C HIS A 39 -10.10 -2.32 -2.87
N ARG A 40 -11.33 -2.86 -2.85
CA ARG A 40 -12.56 -2.09 -3.04
C ARG A 40 -13.68 -2.70 -2.19
N VAL A 41 -14.70 -1.90 -1.90
CA VAL A 41 -15.96 -2.38 -1.31
C VAL A 41 -17.01 -2.38 -2.40
N GLN A 42 -17.75 -3.48 -2.52
CA GLN A 42 -18.87 -3.61 -3.45
C GLN A 42 -20.16 -3.81 -2.64
N CYS A 43 -21.19 -3.02 -2.94
CA CYS A 43 -22.52 -3.21 -2.38
C CYS A 43 -23.18 -4.40 -3.09
N ASN A 44 -23.37 -5.51 -2.37
CA ASN A 44 -23.95 -6.73 -2.93
C ASN A 44 -25.42 -6.94 -2.53
N GLU A 45 -25.87 -6.28 -1.46
CA GLU A 45 -27.20 -6.43 -0.88
C GLU A 45 -27.73 -5.06 -0.46
N ALA A 46 -29.06 -4.90 -0.41
CA ALA A 46 -29.72 -3.68 0.04
C ALA A 46 -29.76 -3.60 1.58
N THR A 47 -28.60 -3.75 2.22
CA THR A 47 -28.42 -3.74 3.68
C THR A 47 -27.28 -2.83 4.07
N GLU A 48 -27.34 -2.29 5.29
CA GLU A 48 -26.28 -1.43 5.83
C GLU A 48 -25.09 -2.28 6.29
N ARG A 49 -23.88 -1.87 5.88
CA ARG A 49 -22.62 -2.47 6.33
C ARG A 49 -21.78 -1.43 7.06
N PHE A 50 -21.47 -1.71 8.33
CA PHE A 50 -20.54 -0.92 9.12
C PHE A 50 -19.14 -1.58 9.13
N SER A 51 -18.09 -0.75 9.13
CA SER A 51 -16.72 -1.21 9.37
C SER A 51 -15.93 -0.17 10.13
N ILE A 52 -15.02 -0.65 10.97
CA ILE A 52 -14.05 0.16 11.70
C ILE A 52 -12.68 -0.12 11.08
N ALA A 53 -11.93 0.94 10.81
CA ALA A 53 -10.57 0.85 10.27
C ALA A 53 -9.61 1.64 11.14
N SER A 54 -8.41 1.09 11.33
CA SER A 54 -7.27 1.79 11.93
C SER A 54 -6.13 1.74 10.93
N PHE A 55 -5.42 2.86 10.78
CA PHE A 55 -4.33 3.01 9.82
C PHE A 55 -3.03 3.28 10.57
N LEU A 56 -2.08 2.36 10.46
CA LEU A 56 -0.70 2.64 10.82
C LEU A 56 -0.04 3.38 9.64
N LEU A 57 0.30 4.64 9.87
CA LEU A 57 0.91 5.51 8.85
C LEU A 57 2.44 5.43 8.92
N GLY A 58 3.09 5.98 7.89
CA GLY A 58 4.54 6.13 7.89
C GLY A 58 5.02 7.27 8.80
N PRO A 59 6.33 7.36 9.05
CA PRO A 59 6.91 8.42 9.86
C PRO A 59 6.74 9.80 9.21
N THR A 60 6.87 10.84 10.03
CA THR A 60 6.84 12.24 9.59
C THR A 60 8.14 12.67 8.90
N THR A 61 9.25 12.00 9.20
CA THR A 61 10.52 12.19 8.51
C THR A 61 10.60 11.30 7.26
N ASP A 62 11.55 11.62 6.39
CA ASP A 62 11.83 10.74 5.26
C ASP A 62 12.27 9.36 5.75
N MET A 63 11.66 8.34 5.15
CA MET A 63 11.97 6.94 5.40
C MET A 63 12.51 6.35 4.12
N GLU A 64 13.50 5.48 4.28
CA GLU A 64 14.06 4.69 3.22
C GLU A 64 14.03 3.21 3.60
N PRO A 65 14.12 2.27 2.63
CA PRO A 65 14.21 0.86 2.97
C PRO A 65 15.36 0.57 3.95
N PRO A 66 15.13 -0.17 5.05
CA PRO A 66 16.16 -0.68 5.93
C PRO A 66 17.23 -1.47 5.16
N SER A 67 18.48 -1.40 5.63
CA SER A 67 19.62 -2.09 5.00
C SER A 67 19.43 -3.61 4.91
N GLU A 68 18.66 -4.21 5.81
CA GLU A 68 18.33 -5.62 5.87
C GLU A 68 17.49 -6.10 4.68
N PHE A 69 16.85 -5.18 3.95
CA PHE A 69 16.12 -5.48 2.72
C PHE A 69 16.86 -5.06 1.45
N VAL A 70 18.12 -4.61 1.57
CA VAL A 70 18.95 -4.15 0.46
C VAL A 70 20.23 -4.97 0.39
N ASP A 71 20.39 -5.68 -0.73
CA ASP A 71 21.55 -6.51 -1.01
C ASP A 71 21.90 -6.50 -2.51
N ALA A 72 22.89 -7.29 -2.91
CA ALA A 72 23.34 -7.33 -4.31
C ALA A 72 22.27 -7.91 -5.26
N GLU A 73 21.38 -8.78 -4.78
CA GLU A 73 20.27 -9.35 -5.55
C GLU A 73 19.02 -8.46 -5.50
N HIS A 74 18.86 -7.68 -4.43
CA HIS A 74 17.75 -6.77 -4.17
C HIS A 74 18.27 -5.34 -3.90
N PRO A 75 18.71 -4.61 -4.95
CA PRO A 75 19.16 -3.24 -4.77
C PRO A 75 18.03 -2.34 -4.24
N ARG A 76 18.41 -1.19 -3.67
CA ARG A 76 17.44 -0.23 -3.14
C ARG A 76 16.52 0.27 -4.26
N LEU A 77 15.23 -0.02 -4.13
CA LEU A 77 14.22 0.30 -5.14
C LEU A 77 13.69 1.73 -4.98
N TYR A 78 13.44 2.16 -3.75
CA TYR A 78 12.76 3.42 -3.45
C TYR A 78 13.71 4.49 -2.92
N LYS A 79 13.50 5.73 -3.39
CA LYS A 79 14.11 6.94 -2.85
C LYS A 79 13.54 7.25 -1.46
N PRO A 80 14.31 7.89 -0.55
CA PRO A 80 13.80 8.34 0.74
C PRO A 80 12.57 9.23 0.57
N ILE A 81 11.51 8.95 1.34
CA ILE A 81 10.28 9.74 1.31
C ILE A 81 9.50 9.65 2.63
N SER A 82 8.94 10.77 3.07
CA SER A 82 8.02 10.83 4.20
C SER A 82 6.60 10.38 3.83
N HIS A 83 5.79 10.03 4.84
CA HIS A 83 4.38 9.75 4.63
C HIS A 83 3.62 10.94 4.00
N GLU A 84 3.97 12.17 4.38
CA GLU A 84 3.37 13.37 3.79
C GLU A 84 3.78 13.55 2.33
N GLY A 85 5.04 13.29 1.99
CA GLY A 85 5.55 13.36 0.62
C GLY A 85 4.76 12.47 -0.34
N ILE A 86 4.59 11.18 -0.01
CA ILE A 86 3.83 10.27 -0.86
C ILE A 86 2.34 10.64 -0.91
N ARG A 87 1.75 11.10 0.21
CA ARG A 87 0.36 11.58 0.24
C ARG A 87 0.15 12.78 -0.67
N ASN A 88 1.09 13.72 -0.71
CA ASN A 88 1.03 14.89 -1.57
C ASN A 88 1.11 14.50 -3.05
N ILE A 89 2.02 13.59 -3.42
CA ILE A 89 2.11 13.04 -4.79
C ILE A 89 0.76 12.43 -5.21
N ARG A 90 0.21 11.54 -4.37
CA ARG A 90 -1.08 10.87 -4.62
C ARG A 90 -2.21 11.87 -4.83
N THR A 91 -2.28 12.90 -3.98
CA THR A 91 -3.35 13.91 -4.00
C THR A 91 -3.25 14.80 -5.23
N ILE A 92 -2.06 15.36 -5.51
CA ILE A 92 -1.84 16.31 -6.61
C ILE A 92 -2.00 15.62 -7.97
N LYS A 93 -1.43 14.41 -8.12
CA LYS A 93 -1.44 13.67 -9.38
C LYS A 93 -2.65 12.75 -9.54
N LYS A 94 -3.52 12.64 -8.52
CA LYS A 94 -4.67 11.73 -8.48
C LYS A 94 -4.29 10.26 -8.70
N LEU A 95 -3.11 9.86 -8.23
CA LEU A 95 -2.60 8.49 -8.31
C LEU A 95 -2.88 7.82 -6.97
N VAL A 96 -3.98 7.07 -6.87
CA VAL A 96 -4.50 6.59 -5.57
C VAL A 96 -4.51 5.07 -5.45
N ASP A 97 -3.97 4.35 -6.44
CA ASP A 97 -4.02 2.89 -6.53
C ASP A 97 -2.65 2.21 -6.56
N GLY A 98 -1.60 2.97 -6.21
CA GLY A 98 -0.21 2.53 -6.12
C GLY A 98 0.69 3.05 -7.23
N GLU A 99 0.15 3.78 -8.21
CA GLU A 99 0.91 4.32 -9.34
C GLU A 99 1.94 5.36 -8.90
N ALA A 100 1.68 6.06 -7.80
CA ALA A 100 2.59 7.05 -7.22
C ALA A 100 3.96 6.46 -6.85
N LEU A 101 4.03 5.14 -6.55
CA LEU A 101 5.30 4.47 -6.24
C LEU A 101 6.29 4.53 -7.41
N LYS A 102 5.80 4.55 -8.66
CA LYS A 102 6.66 4.64 -9.86
C LYS A 102 7.40 5.97 -9.97
N LEU A 103 6.97 6.99 -9.23
CA LEU A 103 7.58 8.33 -9.26
C LEU A 103 8.69 8.48 -8.23
N ILE A 104 8.89 7.48 -7.38
CA ILE A 104 9.84 7.50 -6.26
C ILE A 104 10.82 6.32 -6.31
N ILE A 105 10.91 5.63 -7.45
CA ILE A 105 11.98 4.66 -7.70
C ILE A 105 13.24 5.35 -8.23
N TYR A 106 14.39 4.71 -8.06
CA TYR A 106 15.60 5.06 -8.81
C TYR A 106 15.40 4.73 -10.30
N GLU A 107 16.00 5.55 -11.18
CA GLU A 107 16.04 5.29 -12.63
C GLU A 107 17.00 4.14 -12.96
#